data_AF-I0YN59-F1
#
_entry.id   AF-I0YN59-F1
#
_cell.length_a   1.000
_cell.length_b   1.000
_cell.length_c   1.000
_cell.angle_alpha   90.00
_cell.angle_beta   90.00
_cell.angle_gamma   90.00
#
_symmetry.space_group_name_H-M   'P 1'
#
loop_
_entity.id
_entity.type
_entity.pdbx_description
1 polymer ?
#
loop_
_entity_poly.entity_id
_entity_poly.type
_entity_poly.pdbx_seq_one_letter_code
_entity_poly.pdbx_strand_id
1 'polypeptide(L)'
;MVISQNFIGNVLHFLKKNSGPGWHVNFEYDRDTSTSNTTSAISLLMNCQPDFHATLDFRLVLVGEDKDLGVGLKAARGDLVKKAVPLNPTHYGPVKYLLAYTACGTTIGFHWMDLDGKVHDMGNEFKFHLENRMHRVRLLLLVVNVYRLFASMKLPDLAGSVPNNVWVSRENGNKTKRVILASGDRGFLKKVKLEGERKARMMLGLSDEDLKAVYDLGDIRNGIVKVVKTIGDTDADSYTICMRLLGPDLEVEPPTSQREFKAVAKGCLVGVRTMHDKDFGHYDIRESNVAWATNADRTTVVLCDLQYAGRLGAKPESGVKMRDWDGNTLEKDGTYSARSDIYQLSLMLERLSRDKPWEADAQPFIAAMHGTDGKDPQMAQKLLDDAYLKGA
;
A
#
# COMPACT_ATOMS: atom_id res chain seq x y z
N MET A 1 -16.53 34.69 13.55
CA MET A 1 -17.03 33.41 14.07
C MET A 1 -15.92 32.39 13.84
N VAL A 2 -15.26 31.90 14.90
CA VAL A 2 -14.19 30.90 14.73
C VAL A 2 -14.88 29.57 14.53
N ILE A 3 -14.90 29.12 13.28
CA ILE A 3 -15.47 27.82 12.91
C ILE A 3 -14.51 26.75 13.47
N SER A 4 -15.05 25.73 14.13
CA SER A 4 -14.33 24.55 14.63
C SER A 4 -13.61 23.81 13.53
N GLN A 5 -14.11 23.98 12.29
CA GLN A 5 -13.49 23.55 11.06
C GLN A 5 -12.01 23.85 11.10
N ASN A 6 -11.24 22.77 11.12
CA ASN A 6 -9.79 22.78 11.02
C ASN A 6 -9.04 23.21 12.28
N PHE A 7 -9.69 23.48 13.41
CA PHE A 7 -8.97 23.90 14.62
C PHE A 7 -7.93 22.86 15.05
N ILE A 8 -8.34 21.59 15.19
CA ILE A 8 -7.45 20.49 15.59
C ILE A 8 -6.32 20.31 14.58
N GLY A 9 -6.67 20.17 13.29
CA GLY A 9 -5.70 19.97 12.22
C GLY A 9 -4.69 21.11 12.09
N ASN A 10 -5.15 22.36 12.14
CA ASN A 10 -4.27 23.54 12.02
C ASN A 10 -3.29 23.63 13.21
N VAL A 11 -3.75 23.34 14.42
CA VAL A 11 -2.88 23.35 15.61
C VAL A 11 -1.85 22.23 15.54
N LEU A 12 -2.25 21.01 15.16
CA LEU A 12 -1.31 19.89 14.98
C LEU A 12 -0.27 20.22 13.89
N HIS A 13 -0.69 20.80 12.76
CA HIS A 13 0.21 21.20 11.68
C HIS A 13 1.18 22.30 12.13
N PHE A 14 0.68 23.28 12.89
CA PHE A 14 1.51 24.33 13.48
C PHE A 14 2.58 23.74 14.42
N LEU A 15 2.21 22.81 15.29
CA LEU A 15 3.15 22.14 16.20
C LEU A 15 4.22 21.36 15.43
N LYS A 16 3.83 20.61 14.39
CA LYS A 16 4.76 19.89 13.50
C LYS A 16 5.81 20.80 12.87
N LYS A 17 5.38 21.97 12.36
CA LYS A 17 6.27 22.92 11.67
C LYS A 17 7.26 23.60 12.62
N ASN A 18 6.90 23.74 13.90
CA ASN A 18 7.64 24.53 14.88
C ASN A 18 8.29 23.69 16.00
N SER A 19 8.14 22.36 15.97
CA SER A 19 8.81 21.46 16.90
C SER A 19 10.31 21.36 16.58
N GLY A 20 11.17 21.39 17.60
CA GLY A 20 12.61 21.19 17.44
C GLY A 20 13.01 19.73 17.22
N PRO A 21 14.32 19.48 16.97
CA PRO A 21 14.86 18.13 16.79
C PRO A 21 14.44 17.19 17.94
N GLY A 22 13.94 15.99 17.62
CA GLY A 22 13.45 15.00 18.59
C GLY A 22 11.95 15.09 18.93
N TRP A 23 11.23 16.09 18.42
CA TRP A 23 9.76 16.22 18.56
C TRP A 23 9.03 16.24 17.21
N HIS A 24 9.72 15.84 16.14
CA HIS A 24 9.14 15.77 14.81
C HIS A 24 8.20 14.57 14.70
N VAL A 25 6.91 14.84 14.70
CA VAL A 25 5.89 13.82 14.43
C VAL A 25 5.66 13.78 12.92
N ASN A 26 6.04 12.67 12.29
CA ASN A 26 5.80 12.45 10.88
C ASN A 26 4.36 12.00 10.65
N PHE A 27 3.44 12.97 10.62
CA PHE A 27 2.07 12.71 10.19
C PHE A 27 1.67 13.40 8.89
N GLU A 28 0.92 12.67 8.06
CA GLU A 28 0.27 13.21 6.88
C GLU A 28 -1.08 13.81 7.26
N TYR A 29 -1.39 14.96 6.66
CA TYR A 29 -2.64 15.70 6.83
C TYR A 29 -3.26 15.86 5.44
N ASP A 30 -4.33 15.13 5.19
CA ASP A 30 -5.02 15.11 3.90
C ASP A 30 -6.43 15.69 4.13
N ARG A 31 -6.62 16.94 3.71
CA ARG A 31 -7.88 17.67 3.78
C ARG A 31 -8.25 18.15 2.37
N ASP A 32 -9.53 18.14 2.04
CA ASP A 32 -10.07 18.75 0.82
C ASP A 32 -9.50 18.25 -0.52
N THR A 33 -8.97 17.01 -0.60
CA THR A 33 -8.77 16.40 -1.91
C THR A 33 -10.12 16.05 -2.52
N SER A 34 -10.74 17.01 -3.20
CA SER A 34 -11.81 16.74 -4.15
C SER A 34 -11.21 15.89 -5.26
N THR A 35 -11.34 14.58 -5.17
CA THR A 35 -11.14 13.71 -6.33
C THR A 35 -12.36 13.87 -7.22
N SER A 36 -12.37 14.96 -8.00
CA SER A 36 -13.27 15.06 -9.14
C SER A 36 -13.00 13.86 -10.05
N ASN A 37 -14.08 13.15 -10.36
CA ASN A 37 -14.15 12.04 -11.32
C ASN A 37 -13.74 10.68 -10.78
N THR A 38 -14.56 10.08 -9.91
CA THR A 38 -14.63 8.61 -9.84
C THR A 38 -16.06 8.13 -9.58
N THR A 39 -16.81 7.94 -10.66
CA THR A 39 -17.96 7.02 -10.71
C THR A 39 -17.44 5.59 -10.52
N SER A 40 -17.69 5.01 -9.34
CA SER A 40 -17.57 3.59 -8.95
C SER A 40 -17.74 3.45 -7.44
N ALA A 41 -17.77 2.25 -6.85
CA ALA A 41 -17.83 1.99 -5.40
C ALA A 41 -16.84 2.78 -4.52
N ILE A 42 -15.80 3.39 -5.11
CA ILE A 42 -14.97 4.44 -4.53
C ILE A 42 -15.82 5.64 -4.07
N SER A 43 -16.87 6.06 -4.79
CA SER A 43 -17.79 7.11 -4.35
C SER A 43 -18.60 6.71 -3.11
N LEU A 44 -18.96 5.43 -2.97
CA LEU A 44 -19.62 4.90 -1.76
C LEU A 44 -18.68 4.91 -0.54
N LEU A 45 -17.38 4.67 -0.72
CA LEU A 45 -16.36 4.66 0.35
C LEU A 45 -15.66 6.01 0.59
N MET A 46 -15.54 6.87 -0.43
CA MET A 46 -15.09 8.27 -0.31
C MET A 46 -16.15 9.14 0.36
N ASN A 47 -17.44 8.83 0.14
CA ASN A 47 -18.52 9.34 0.99
C ASN A 47 -18.40 8.82 2.44
N CYS A 48 -17.54 7.84 2.70
CA CYS A 48 -17.26 7.28 4.01
C CYS A 48 -15.83 7.61 4.55
N GLN A 49 -15.10 8.59 3.99
CA GLN A 49 -13.82 9.01 4.58
C GLN A 49 -14.04 10.11 5.63
N PRO A 50 -13.46 10.02 6.85
CA PRO A 50 -13.51 11.11 7.81
C PRO A 50 -12.92 12.40 7.22
N ASP A 51 -13.53 13.55 7.51
CA ASP A 51 -13.09 14.86 6.97
C ASP A 51 -11.66 15.24 7.43
N PHE A 52 -11.18 14.60 8.49
CA PHE A 52 -9.82 14.70 8.95
C PHE A 52 -9.24 13.33 9.28
N HIS A 53 -7.98 13.13 8.92
CA HIS A 53 -7.16 12.04 9.42
C HIS A 53 -5.73 12.49 9.64
N ALA A 54 -5.07 11.85 10.61
CA ALA A 54 -3.63 11.92 10.79
C ALA A 54 -3.07 10.51 10.84
N THR A 55 -1.99 10.27 10.11
CA THR A 55 -1.26 9.00 10.12
C THR A 55 0.11 9.17 10.78
N LEU A 56 0.67 8.20 11.50
CA LEU A 56 2.04 8.22 12.01
C LEU A 56 2.73 6.93 11.55
N ASP A 57 3.86 7.03 10.86
CA ASP A 57 4.56 5.88 10.28
C ASP A 57 3.59 4.94 9.55
N PHE A 58 2.77 5.55 8.68
CA PHE A 58 1.71 4.93 7.89
C PHE A 58 0.47 4.38 8.64
N ARG A 59 0.40 4.53 9.97
CA ARG A 59 -0.75 4.08 10.79
C ARG A 59 -1.69 5.22 11.08
N LEU A 60 -2.98 5.00 10.96
CA LEU A 60 -3.97 5.98 11.37
C LEU A 60 -3.86 6.22 12.90
N VAL A 61 -3.70 7.47 13.36
CA VAL A 61 -3.60 7.79 14.80
C VAL A 61 -4.68 8.75 15.28
N LEU A 62 -5.34 9.44 14.35
CA LEU A 62 -6.47 10.33 14.63
C LEU A 62 -7.43 10.34 13.45
N VAL A 63 -8.72 10.30 13.75
CA VAL A 63 -9.80 10.57 12.79
C VAL A 63 -10.70 11.68 13.31
N GLY A 64 -11.23 12.48 12.38
CA GLY A 64 -12.14 13.56 12.69
C GLY A 64 -13.24 13.66 11.66
N GLU A 65 -14.45 13.97 12.12
CA GLU A 65 -15.56 14.36 11.26
C GLU A 65 -15.98 15.78 11.61
N ASP A 66 -16.22 16.60 10.60
CA ASP A 66 -16.68 17.98 10.77
C ASP A 66 -18.00 18.20 10.03
N LYS A 67 -18.89 19.00 10.61
CA LYS A 67 -20.14 19.38 9.96
C LYS A 67 -20.39 20.87 10.13
N ASP A 68 -21.14 21.42 9.18
CA ASP A 68 -21.59 22.80 9.28
C ASP A 68 -22.52 23.01 10.49
N LEU A 69 -22.55 24.26 10.97
CA LEU A 69 -23.26 24.72 12.18
C LEU A 69 -24.74 24.28 12.25
N GLY A 70 -25.39 24.00 11.12
CA GLY A 70 -26.79 23.57 11.03
C GLY A 70 -27.07 22.06 11.08
N VAL A 71 -26.04 21.21 11.01
CA VAL A 71 -26.23 19.74 10.92
C VAL A 71 -26.19 19.08 12.31
N GLY A 72 -25.45 19.68 13.25
CA GLY A 72 -25.35 19.23 14.65
C GLY A 72 -24.31 18.13 14.89
N LEU A 73 -23.77 18.11 16.12
CA LEU A 73 -22.70 17.18 16.53
C LEU A 73 -23.11 15.70 16.44
N LYS A 74 -24.42 15.41 16.59
CA LYS A 74 -24.96 14.04 16.48
C LYS A 74 -24.85 13.51 15.05
N ALA A 75 -25.01 14.36 14.05
CA ALA A 75 -24.84 13.99 12.65
C ALA A 75 -23.36 13.76 12.32
N ALA A 76 -22.47 14.64 12.79
CA ALA A 76 -21.02 14.44 12.69
C ALA A 76 -20.60 13.10 13.33
N ARG A 77 -21.13 12.77 14.52
CA ARG A 77 -20.89 11.47 15.16
C ARG A 77 -21.47 10.30 14.36
N GLY A 78 -22.67 10.44 13.81
CA GLY A 78 -23.31 9.41 13.00
C GLY A 78 -22.48 9.08 11.76
N ASP A 79 -21.93 10.09 11.10
CA ASP A 79 -21.04 9.90 9.96
C ASP A 79 -19.69 9.35 10.41
N LEU A 80 -19.07 9.89 11.47
CA LEU A 80 -17.86 9.31 12.03
C LEU A 80 -18.01 7.81 12.31
N VAL A 81 -19.13 7.36 12.88
CA VAL A 81 -19.41 5.92 13.12
C VAL A 81 -19.48 5.14 11.80
N LYS A 82 -20.24 5.62 10.81
CA LYS A 82 -20.32 4.94 9.50
C LYS A 82 -18.95 4.84 8.83
N LYS A 83 -18.14 5.90 8.96
CA LYS A 83 -16.80 6.04 8.41
C LYS A 83 -15.75 5.22 9.19
N ALA A 84 -16.04 4.93 10.45
CA ALA A 84 -15.23 4.12 11.36
C ALA A 84 -15.43 2.60 11.18
N VAL A 85 -16.61 2.14 10.75
CA VAL A 85 -16.90 0.71 10.50
C VAL A 85 -15.83 -0.02 9.66
N PRO A 86 -15.29 0.54 8.56
CA PRO A 86 -14.23 -0.12 7.80
C PRO A 86 -12.84 -0.06 8.47
N LEU A 87 -12.64 0.77 9.50
CA LEU A 87 -11.36 0.94 10.19
C LEU A 87 -11.16 -0.14 11.26
N ASN A 88 -10.41 -1.19 10.92
CA ASN A 88 -9.99 -2.22 11.87
C ASN A 88 -8.62 -1.89 12.53
N PRO A 89 -8.23 -2.61 13.61
CA PRO A 89 -6.93 -2.44 14.27
C PRO A 89 -5.70 -2.59 13.36
N THR A 90 -5.85 -3.27 12.23
CA THR A 90 -4.77 -3.36 11.24
C THR A 90 -4.47 -2.00 10.58
N HIS A 91 -5.36 -1.01 10.59
CA HIS A 91 -5.06 0.32 10.03
C HIS A 91 -4.28 1.25 10.96
N TYR A 92 -4.32 1.00 12.28
CA TYR A 92 -3.76 1.88 13.29
C TYR A 92 -2.74 1.20 14.22
N GLY A 93 -2.49 -0.10 14.03
CA GLY A 93 -1.53 -0.89 14.79
C GLY A 93 -2.09 -1.41 16.12
N PRO A 94 -1.24 -2.00 16.98
CA PRO A 94 -1.68 -2.66 18.23
C PRO A 94 -2.03 -1.66 19.34
N VAL A 95 -2.60 -0.50 18.97
CA VAL A 95 -3.19 0.41 19.94
C VAL A 95 -4.61 -0.08 20.24
N LYS A 96 -4.93 -0.21 21.53
CA LYS A 96 -6.25 -0.69 21.97
C LYS A 96 -7.39 0.22 21.52
N TYR A 97 -7.09 1.50 21.30
CA TYR A 97 -8.06 2.53 21.00
C TYR A 97 -7.49 3.52 19.99
N LEU A 98 -8.30 3.96 19.03
CA LEU A 98 -8.00 5.09 18.15
C LEU A 98 -8.65 6.35 18.70
N LEU A 99 -7.89 7.46 18.76
CA LEU A 99 -8.46 8.76 19.12
C LEU A 99 -9.31 9.29 17.96
N ALA A 100 -10.49 9.82 18.28
CA ALA A 100 -11.39 10.40 17.30
C ALA A 100 -11.99 11.72 17.81
N TYR A 101 -12.44 12.57 16.89
CA TYR A 101 -13.20 13.76 17.24
C TYR A 101 -14.36 14.02 16.28
N THR A 102 -15.35 14.76 16.76
CA THR A 102 -16.42 15.33 15.96
C THR A 102 -16.45 16.82 16.18
N ALA A 103 -16.56 17.60 15.13
CA ALA A 103 -16.68 19.03 15.16
C ALA A 103 -17.99 19.46 14.47
N CYS A 104 -18.64 20.48 15.01
CA CYS A 104 -19.80 21.09 14.40
C CYS A 104 -19.88 22.56 14.83
N GLY A 105 -19.66 23.48 13.88
CA GLY A 105 -19.79 24.91 14.14
C GLY A 105 -18.81 25.45 15.18
N THR A 106 -19.25 25.67 16.43
CA THR A 106 -18.37 26.09 17.54
C THR A 106 -18.17 25.00 18.58
N THR A 107 -18.68 23.78 18.34
CA THR A 107 -18.61 22.68 19.31
C THR A 107 -17.71 21.56 18.80
N ILE A 108 -16.86 21.03 19.67
CA ILE A 108 -15.94 19.91 19.40
C ILE A 108 -16.13 18.87 20.49
N GLY A 109 -16.28 17.60 20.14
CA GLY A 109 -16.34 16.48 21.08
C GLY A 109 -15.30 15.43 20.72
N PHE A 110 -14.61 14.89 21.73
CA PHE A 110 -13.69 13.78 21.54
C PHE A 110 -14.32 12.43 21.86
N HIS A 111 -13.83 11.43 21.15
CA HIS A 111 -14.28 10.06 21.19
C HIS A 111 -13.06 9.15 21.15
N TRP A 112 -13.27 7.90 21.50
CA TRP A 112 -12.31 6.84 21.22
C TRP A 112 -13.03 5.71 20.50
N MET A 113 -12.31 5.06 19.59
CA MET A 113 -12.82 3.91 18.87
C MET A 113 -12.14 2.65 19.38
N ASP A 114 -12.93 1.60 19.64
CA ASP A 114 -12.43 0.31 20.07
C ASP A 114 -11.99 -0.59 18.90
N LEU A 115 -11.50 -1.78 19.24
CA LEU A 115 -11.03 -2.77 18.26
C LEU A 115 -12.14 -3.31 17.36
N ASP A 116 -13.41 -3.17 17.76
CA ASP A 116 -14.58 -3.57 16.97
C ASP A 116 -15.07 -2.44 16.05
N GLY A 117 -14.35 -1.30 16.00
CA GLY A 117 -14.75 -0.12 15.24
C GLY A 117 -15.90 0.66 15.87
N LYS A 118 -16.26 0.39 17.13
CA LYS A 118 -17.31 1.13 17.84
C LYS A 118 -16.75 2.43 18.40
N VAL A 119 -17.48 3.52 18.18
CA VAL A 119 -17.13 4.85 18.67
C VAL A 119 -17.82 5.13 20.00
N HIS A 120 -17.01 5.44 21.01
CA HIS A 120 -17.39 5.71 22.39
C HIS A 120 -17.09 7.16 22.76
N ASP A 121 -18.02 7.80 23.47
CA ASP A 121 -17.85 9.16 23.94
C ASP A 121 -16.83 9.20 25.10
N MET A 122 -15.92 10.17 25.09
CA MET A 122 -14.95 10.37 26.19
C MET A 122 -15.55 11.04 27.43
N GLY A 123 -16.82 11.43 27.40
CA GLY A 123 -17.49 12.18 28.47
C GLY A 123 -17.79 13.64 28.12
N ASN A 124 -18.56 14.31 28.97
CA ASN A 124 -18.96 15.71 28.74
C ASN A 124 -17.80 16.70 28.98
N GLU A 125 -16.82 16.31 29.76
CA GLU A 125 -15.59 17.07 30.05
C GLU A 125 -14.65 17.19 28.85
N PHE A 126 -14.85 16.35 27.82
CA PHE A 126 -14.17 16.40 26.53
C PHE A 126 -15.05 16.97 25.41
N LYS A 127 -16.13 17.68 25.78
CA LYS A 127 -16.94 18.51 24.87
C LYS A 127 -16.60 19.98 25.08
N PHE A 128 -16.11 20.61 24.03
CA PHE A 128 -15.58 21.96 24.02
C PHE A 128 -16.49 22.88 23.21
N HIS A 129 -16.75 24.08 23.73
CA HIS A 129 -17.51 25.12 23.04
C HIS A 129 -16.57 26.30 22.84
N LEU A 130 -16.22 26.61 21.60
CA LEU A 130 -15.20 27.61 21.24
C LEU A 130 -15.60 29.05 21.60
N GLU A 131 -16.87 29.28 21.90
CA GLU A 131 -17.37 30.53 22.48
C GLU A 131 -16.90 30.71 23.93
N ASN A 132 -16.66 29.61 24.66
CA ASN A 132 -16.14 29.63 26.00
C ASN A 132 -14.59 29.71 25.98
N ARG A 133 -14.05 30.79 26.55
CA ARG A 133 -12.60 31.04 26.62
C ARG A 133 -11.82 29.92 27.32
N MET A 134 -12.37 29.37 28.40
CA MET A 134 -11.74 28.28 29.14
C MET A 134 -11.73 26.99 28.33
N HIS A 135 -12.79 26.72 27.56
CA HIS A 135 -12.84 25.55 26.68
C HIS A 135 -11.80 25.68 25.57
N ARG A 136 -11.55 26.87 25.02
CA ARG A 136 -10.48 27.09 24.03
C ARG A 136 -9.08 26.78 24.59
N VAL A 137 -8.78 27.27 25.79
CA VAL A 137 -7.48 27.01 26.44
C VAL A 137 -7.32 25.51 26.73
N ARG A 138 -8.34 24.87 27.31
CA ARG A 138 -8.32 23.44 27.60
C ARG A 138 -8.20 22.60 26.33
N LEU A 139 -8.88 22.99 25.26
CA LEU A 139 -8.79 22.33 23.96
C LEU A 139 -7.38 22.45 23.38
N LEU A 140 -6.77 23.65 23.43
CA LEU A 140 -5.39 23.84 22.96
C LEU A 140 -4.41 22.95 23.74
N LEU A 141 -4.54 22.90 25.07
CA LEU A 141 -3.74 22.02 25.92
C LEU A 141 -3.94 20.54 25.56
N LEU A 142 -5.18 20.14 25.29
CA LEU A 142 -5.49 18.78 24.86
C LEU A 142 -4.80 18.45 23.53
N VAL A 143 -4.90 19.32 22.53
CA VAL A 143 -4.24 19.09 21.22
C VAL A 143 -2.72 19.04 21.35
N VAL A 144 -2.12 19.89 22.19
CA VAL A 144 -0.69 19.82 22.50
C VAL A 144 -0.34 18.49 23.15
N ASN A 145 -1.15 18.00 24.09
CA ASN A 145 -0.92 16.70 24.71
C ASN A 145 -1.11 15.53 23.75
N VAL A 146 -2.06 15.61 22.81
CA VAL A 146 -2.21 14.65 21.72
C VAL A 146 -0.96 14.64 20.83
N TYR A 147 -0.43 15.81 20.48
CA TYR A 147 0.82 15.91 19.73
C TYR A 147 2.00 15.29 20.50
N ARG A 148 2.12 15.57 21.81
CA ARG A 148 3.16 14.97 22.67
C ARG A 148 3.00 13.46 22.79
N LEU A 149 1.76 12.96 22.84
CA LEU A 149 1.47 11.54 22.81
C LEU A 149 1.99 10.94 21.51
N PHE A 150 1.66 11.51 20.36
CA PHE A 150 2.15 11.04 19.07
C PHE A 150 3.69 11.08 18.97
N ALA A 151 4.33 12.13 19.48
CA ALA A 151 5.79 12.25 19.51
C ALA A 151 6.48 11.23 20.42
N SER A 152 5.80 10.77 21.48
CA SER A 152 6.33 9.80 22.44
C SER A 152 5.88 8.36 22.18
N MET A 153 4.92 8.17 21.29
CA MET A 153 4.46 6.86 20.86
C MET A 153 5.59 6.14 20.14
N LYS A 154 6.24 5.22 20.86
CA LYS A 154 7.00 4.15 20.26
C LYS A 154 5.98 3.15 19.73
N LEU A 155 5.53 3.38 18.51
CA LEU A 155 4.73 2.39 17.81
C LEU A 155 5.59 1.12 17.69
N PRO A 156 5.15 -0.03 18.22
CA PRO A 156 5.88 -1.29 18.01
C PRO A 156 6.01 -1.54 16.51
N ASP A 157 7.00 -2.30 16.07
CA ASP A 157 7.22 -2.61 14.64
C ASP A 157 5.91 -2.92 13.91
N LEU A 158 5.83 -2.56 12.62
CA LEU A 158 4.66 -2.62 11.74
C LEU A 158 3.97 -4.00 11.63
N ALA A 159 4.40 -5.00 12.41
CA ALA A 159 3.82 -6.31 12.57
C ALA A 159 2.29 -6.27 12.69
N GLY A 160 1.62 -6.50 11.56
CA GLY A 160 0.15 -6.57 11.46
C GLY A 160 -0.57 -5.27 11.09
N SER A 161 0.12 -4.14 10.85
CA SER A 161 -0.52 -2.89 10.45
C SER A 161 -0.32 -2.52 8.98
N VAL A 162 -1.38 -2.16 8.27
CA VAL A 162 -1.38 -1.80 6.85
C VAL A 162 -1.26 -0.29 6.69
N PRO A 163 -0.36 0.20 5.82
CA PRO A 163 -0.27 1.61 5.48
C PRO A 163 -1.61 2.16 4.99
N ASN A 164 -2.11 3.23 5.59
CA ASN A 164 -3.33 3.90 5.13
C ASN A 164 -2.94 5.09 4.22
N ASN A 165 -3.51 5.18 3.02
CA ASN A 165 -3.33 6.29 2.04
C ASN A 165 -1.89 6.56 1.59
N VAL A 166 -1.23 5.62 0.91
CA VAL A 166 0.10 5.88 0.35
C VAL A 166 -0.02 6.72 -0.92
N TRP A 167 0.59 7.90 -0.94
CA TRP A 167 0.76 8.70 -2.15
C TRP A 167 1.98 8.20 -2.93
N VAL A 168 1.76 7.60 -4.09
CA VAL A 168 2.84 7.22 -5.00
C VAL A 168 3.09 8.40 -5.94
N SER A 169 4.26 9.01 -5.82
CA SER A 169 4.71 10.06 -6.74
C SER A 169 5.12 9.41 -8.06
N ARG A 170 4.52 9.85 -9.16
CA ARG A 170 4.95 9.47 -10.51
C ARG A 170 6.08 10.40 -10.96
N GLU A 171 6.94 9.93 -11.86
CA GLU A 171 8.06 10.71 -12.42
C GLU A 171 7.63 12.01 -13.10
N ASN A 172 6.37 12.11 -13.55
CA ASN A 172 5.80 13.33 -14.11
C ASN A 172 5.36 14.36 -13.05
N GLY A 173 5.70 14.13 -11.77
CA GLY A 173 5.33 14.99 -10.64
C GLY A 173 3.90 14.79 -10.15
N ASN A 174 3.08 13.98 -10.83
CA ASN A 174 1.72 13.67 -10.37
C ASN A 174 1.76 12.66 -9.23
N LYS A 175 1.09 12.98 -8.12
CA LYS A 175 0.89 12.04 -7.01
C LYS A 175 -0.38 11.26 -7.24
N THR A 176 -0.31 9.93 -7.19
CA THR A 176 -1.48 9.05 -7.26
C THR A 176 -1.73 8.48 -5.88
N LYS A 177 -2.94 8.64 -5.36
CA LYS A 177 -3.35 8.08 -4.07
C LYS A 177 -3.60 6.58 -4.24
N ARG A 178 -2.75 5.71 -3.69
CA ARG A 178 -3.08 4.29 -3.46
C ARG A 178 -3.85 4.23 -2.14
N VAL A 179 -5.18 4.25 -2.24
CA VAL A 179 -6.04 4.06 -1.07
C VAL A 179 -6.03 2.56 -0.74
N ILE A 180 -5.27 2.17 0.27
CA ILE A 180 -5.31 0.82 0.82
C ILE A 180 -6.44 0.78 1.86
N LEU A 181 -7.65 0.47 1.41
CA LEU A 181 -8.78 0.19 2.32
C LEU A 181 -8.78 -1.31 2.60
N ALA A 182 -8.42 -1.72 3.82
CA ALA A 182 -8.66 -3.09 4.25
C ALA A 182 -10.17 -3.25 4.50
N SER A 183 -10.81 -4.12 3.72
CA SER A 183 -12.19 -4.55 3.98
C SER A 183 -12.16 -5.64 5.04
N GLY A 184 -12.05 -5.24 6.31
CA GLY A 184 -11.97 -6.18 7.45
C GLY A 184 -10.95 -7.31 7.23
N ASP A 185 -11.22 -8.48 7.80
CA ASP A 185 -10.36 -9.68 7.75
C ASP A 185 -10.15 -10.28 6.34
N ARG A 186 -10.57 -9.59 5.26
CA ARG A 186 -10.74 -10.17 3.92
C ARG A 186 -9.88 -9.58 2.81
N GLY A 187 -9.04 -8.58 3.07
CA GLY A 187 -8.07 -8.07 2.07
C GLY A 187 -8.20 -6.57 1.71
N PHE A 188 -7.30 -6.06 0.86
CA PHE A 188 -7.39 -4.73 0.24
C PHE A 188 -8.13 -4.77 -1.09
N LEU A 189 -8.85 -3.70 -1.43
CA LEU A 189 -9.53 -3.56 -2.72
C LEU A 189 -8.67 -2.75 -3.70
N LYS A 190 -8.36 -3.32 -4.87
CA LYS A 190 -7.75 -2.61 -6.01
C LYS A 190 -8.75 -2.51 -7.14
N LYS A 191 -9.02 -1.28 -7.60
CA LYS A 191 -9.80 -1.02 -8.81
C LYS A 191 -8.86 -1.00 -10.01
N VAL A 192 -9.17 -1.77 -11.05
CA VAL A 192 -8.42 -1.80 -12.31
C VAL A 192 -9.27 -1.15 -13.40
N LYS A 193 -8.75 -0.12 -14.07
CA LYS A 193 -9.44 0.52 -15.21
C LYS A 193 -9.24 -0.33 -16.46
N LEU A 194 -10.32 -0.79 -17.07
CA LEU A 194 -10.27 -1.73 -18.19
C LEU A 194 -9.72 -1.08 -19.47
N GLU A 195 -10.17 0.11 -19.87
CA GLU A 195 -9.88 0.61 -21.22
C GLU A 195 -8.37 0.82 -21.51
N GLY A 196 -7.66 1.52 -20.62
CA GLY A 196 -6.23 1.77 -20.77
C GLY A 196 -5.36 0.54 -20.55
N GLU A 197 -5.69 -0.25 -19.51
CA GLU A 197 -4.93 -1.46 -19.16
C GLU A 197 -5.13 -2.56 -20.19
N ARG A 198 -6.35 -2.77 -20.68
CA ARG A 198 -6.66 -3.76 -21.72
C ARG A 198 -5.98 -3.43 -23.03
N LYS A 199 -5.94 -2.14 -23.41
CA LYS A 199 -5.19 -1.70 -24.59
C LYS A 199 -3.70 -1.99 -24.43
N ALA A 200 -3.12 -1.69 -23.25
CA ALA A 200 -1.73 -2.00 -22.97
C ALA A 200 -1.44 -3.51 -23.00
N ARG A 201 -2.31 -4.33 -22.41
CA ARG A 201 -2.22 -5.80 -22.45
C ARG A 201 -2.29 -6.33 -23.88
N MET A 202 -3.22 -5.85 -24.70
CA MET A 202 -3.32 -6.22 -26.11
C MET A 202 -2.04 -5.88 -26.88
N MET A 203 -1.50 -4.68 -26.66
CA MET A 203 -0.24 -4.23 -27.26
C MET A 203 0.97 -5.08 -26.82
N LEU A 204 0.88 -5.76 -25.67
CA LEU A 204 1.87 -6.74 -25.19
C LEU A 204 1.58 -8.18 -25.67
N GLY A 205 0.48 -8.41 -26.39
CA GLY A 205 0.04 -9.73 -26.82
C GLY A 205 -0.62 -10.58 -25.73
N LEU A 206 -1.20 -9.95 -24.71
CA LEU A 206 -1.75 -10.63 -23.52
C LEU A 206 -3.29 -10.64 -23.51
N SER A 207 -3.87 -11.74 -23.03
CA SER A 207 -5.34 -11.92 -22.96
C SER A 207 -5.90 -11.73 -21.54
N ASP A 208 -7.18 -11.39 -21.41
CA ASP A 208 -7.82 -11.25 -20.09
C ASP A 208 -8.02 -12.62 -19.40
N GLU A 209 -8.14 -13.68 -20.20
CA GLU A 209 -8.22 -15.07 -19.74
C GLU A 209 -6.93 -15.50 -19.02
N ASP A 210 -5.76 -15.15 -19.57
CA ASP A 210 -4.48 -15.46 -18.94
C ASP A 210 -4.31 -14.73 -17.61
N LEU A 211 -4.77 -13.47 -17.52
CA LEU A 211 -4.71 -12.71 -16.26
C LEU A 211 -5.50 -13.40 -15.15
N LYS A 212 -6.71 -13.88 -15.48
CA LYS A 212 -7.53 -14.62 -14.54
C LYS A 212 -6.84 -15.91 -14.09
N ALA A 213 -6.26 -16.66 -15.03
CA ALA A 213 -5.53 -17.88 -14.72
C ALA A 213 -4.32 -17.62 -13.81
N VAL A 214 -3.58 -16.52 -14.03
CA VAL A 214 -2.47 -16.12 -13.15
C VAL A 214 -2.97 -15.76 -11.75
N TYR A 215 -4.09 -15.04 -11.63
CA TYR A 215 -4.66 -14.73 -10.30
C TYR A 215 -5.05 -16.00 -9.53
N ASP A 216 -5.51 -17.05 -10.21
CA ASP A 216 -5.85 -18.34 -9.59
C ASP A 216 -4.60 -19.09 -9.05
N LEU A 217 -3.39 -18.73 -9.48
CA LEU A 217 -2.13 -19.25 -8.92
C LEU A 217 -1.75 -18.62 -7.57
N GLY A 218 -2.41 -17.52 -7.20
CA GLY A 218 -2.08 -16.68 -6.06
C GLY A 218 -2.15 -17.39 -4.70
N ASP A 219 -0.99 -17.62 -4.10
CA ASP A 219 -0.81 -18.07 -2.72
C ASP A 219 0.55 -17.54 -2.25
N ILE A 220 0.62 -16.99 -1.02
CA ILE A 220 1.88 -16.49 -0.45
C ILE A 220 2.93 -17.60 -0.43
N ARG A 221 2.52 -18.86 -0.19
CA ARG A 221 3.41 -20.03 -0.21
C ARG A 221 4.02 -20.29 -1.59
N ASN A 222 3.36 -19.80 -2.63
CA ASN A 222 3.82 -19.88 -4.01
C ASN A 222 4.54 -18.60 -4.45
N GLY A 223 4.79 -17.64 -3.56
CA GLY A 223 5.46 -16.38 -3.91
C GLY A 223 4.62 -15.43 -4.78
N ILE A 224 3.30 -15.64 -4.86
CA ILE A 224 2.38 -14.82 -5.68
C ILE A 224 1.27 -14.28 -4.78
N VAL A 225 0.93 -13.00 -4.92
CA VAL A 225 -0.17 -12.40 -4.17
C VAL A 225 -1.50 -13.12 -4.43
N LYS A 226 -2.22 -13.45 -3.35
CA LYS A 226 -3.54 -14.08 -3.44
C LYS A 226 -4.63 -13.05 -3.71
N VAL A 227 -5.37 -13.24 -4.79
CA VAL A 227 -6.68 -12.60 -5.00
C VAL A 227 -7.73 -13.39 -4.24
N VAL A 228 -8.38 -12.74 -3.28
CA VAL A 228 -9.39 -13.31 -2.39
C VAL A 228 -10.76 -13.36 -3.07
N LYS A 229 -11.09 -12.33 -3.86
CA LYS A 229 -12.36 -12.23 -4.56
C LYS A 229 -12.28 -11.23 -5.70
N THR A 230 -12.76 -11.61 -6.88
CA THR A 230 -13.13 -10.64 -7.92
C THR A 230 -14.53 -10.14 -7.59
N ILE A 231 -14.64 -8.85 -7.29
CA ILE A 231 -15.92 -8.17 -7.16
C ILE A 231 -16.26 -7.72 -8.58
N GLY A 232 -17.28 -8.35 -9.16
CA GLY A 232 -17.67 -8.20 -10.57
C GLY A 232 -17.81 -6.75 -11.02
N ASP A 233 -17.84 -6.56 -12.34
CA ASP A 233 -17.86 -5.27 -13.02
C ASP A 233 -18.82 -4.28 -12.35
N THR A 234 -18.25 -3.39 -11.53
CA THR A 234 -19.04 -2.37 -10.85
C THR A 234 -19.48 -1.28 -11.83
N ASP A 235 -18.81 -1.21 -12.99
CA ASP A 235 -19.08 -0.36 -14.14
C ASP A 235 -18.48 -1.05 -15.40
N ALA A 236 -19.00 -0.78 -16.61
CA ALA A 236 -18.55 -1.40 -17.86
C ALA A 236 -17.03 -1.27 -18.16
N ASP A 237 -16.35 -0.32 -17.49
CA ASP A 237 -14.94 0.04 -17.73
C ASP A 237 -14.00 -0.28 -16.56
N SER A 238 -14.43 -1.06 -15.56
CA SER A 238 -13.53 -1.47 -14.47
C SER A 238 -14.00 -2.68 -13.67
N TYR A 239 -13.05 -3.50 -13.23
CA TYR A 239 -13.28 -4.54 -12.23
C TYR A 239 -12.53 -4.23 -10.93
N THR A 240 -13.04 -4.77 -9.81
CA THR A 240 -12.41 -4.63 -8.50
C THR A 240 -11.92 -5.99 -8.02
N ILE A 241 -10.65 -6.07 -7.62
CA ILE A 241 -10.10 -7.25 -6.98
C ILE A 241 -9.89 -7.00 -5.50
N CYS A 242 -10.30 -7.96 -4.68
CA CYS A 242 -9.93 -8.05 -3.29
C CYS A 242 -8.69 -8.92 -3.18
N MET A 243 -7.62 -8.38 -2.62
CA MET A 243 -6.30 -9.00 -2.53
C MET A 243 -5.89 -9.11 -1.07
N ARG A 244 -5.07 -10.10 -0.70
CA ARG A 244 -4.58 -10.20 0.68
C ARG A 244 -3.73 -8.98 1.05
N LEU A 245 -3.85 -8.50 2.29
CA LEU A 245 -3.00 -7.45 2.84
C LEU A 245 -1.54 -7.91 2.88
N LEU A 246 -0.65 -7.09 2.34
CA LEU A 246 0.80 -7.29 2.31
C LEU A 246 1.49 -6.22 3.14
N GLY A 247 2.78 -6.41 3.41
CA GLY A 247 3.65 -5.34 3.89
C GLY A 247 4.05 -4.34 2.80
N PRO A 248 5.00 -3.42 3.07
CA PRO A 248 5.48 -2.48 2.07
C PRO A 248 6.14 -3.21 0.91
N ASP A 249 6.14 -2.54 -0.23
CA ASP A 249 6.93 -2.95 -1.39
C ASP A 249 8.42 -2.64 -1.18
N LEU A 250 9.27 -3.20 -2.04
CA LEU A 250 10.72 -3.05 -1.93
C LEU A 250 11.22 -1.66 -2.36
N GLU A 251 10.40 -0.86 -3.03
CA GLU A 251 10.72 0.53 -3.35
C GLU A 251 10.65 1.39 -2.08
N VAL A 252 9.68 1.11 -1.20
CA VAL A 252 9.52 1.79 0.09
C VAL A 252 10.44 1.21 1.17
N GLU A 253 10.47 -0.12 1.34
CA GLU A 253 11.31 -0.79 2.34
C GLU A 253 12.18 -1.89 1.70
N PRO A 254 13.34 -1.52 1.12
CA PRO A 254 14.28 -2.48 0.56
C PRO A 254 14.90 -3.38 1.66
N PRO A 255 15.52 -4.52 1.29
CA PRO A 255 16.24 -5.37 2.24
C PRO A 255 17.41 -4.60 2.88
N THR A 256 17.54 -4.71 4.20
CA THR A 256 18.58 -4.04 5.00
C THR A 256 19.67 -4.99 5.49
N SER A 257 19.56 -6.29 5.16
CA SER A 257 20.57 -7.30 5.46
C SER A 257 20.70 -8.31 4.31
N GLN A 258 21.82 -9.02 4.28
CA GLN A 258 22.03 -10.10 3.32
C GLN A 258 20.99 -11.22 3.44
N ARG A 259 20.54 -11.51 4.67
CA ARG A 259 19.49 -12.52 4.91
C ARG A 259 18.18 -12.12 4.24
N GLU A 260 17.75 -10.88 4.43
CA GLU A 260 16.55 -10.34 3.79
C GLU A 260 16.70 -10.30 2.26
N PHE A 261 17.87 -9.90 1.77
CA PHE A 261 18.16 -9.90 0.34
C PHE A 261 18.03 -11.30 -0.28
N LYS A 262 18.56 -12.33 0.41
CA LYS A 262 18.38 -13.73 -0.02
C LYS A 262 16.92 -14.19 0.05
N ALA A 263 16.17 -13.74 1.06
CA ALA A 263 14.74 -14.01 1.15
C ALA A 263 13.96 -13.37 -0.01
N VAL A 264 14.31 -12.14 -0.42
CA VAL A 264 13.75 -11.48 -1.62
C VAL A 264 14.02 -12.33 -2.86
N ALA A 265 15.29 -12.66 -3.12
CA ALA A 265 15.66 -13.44 -4.30
C ALA A 265 14.93 -14.80 -4.35
N LYS A 266 14.90 -15.52 -3.23
CA LYS A 266 14.22 -16.81 -3.10
C LYS A 266 12.70 -16.68 -3.29
N GLY A 267 12.05 -15.73 -2.63
CA GLY A 267 10.60 -15.54 -2.73
C GLY A 267 10.16 -15.16 -4.16
N CYS A 268 10.90 -14.24 -4.80
CA CYS A 268 10.66 -13.90 -6.20
C CYS A 268 10.85 -15.10 -7.12
N LEU A 269 11.93 -15.88 -6.95
CA LEU A 269 12.16 -17.08 -7.77
C LEU A 269 11.09 -18.16 -7.57
N VAL A 270 10.56 -18.32 -6.36
CA VAL A 270 9.41 -19.22 -6.11
C VAL A 270 8.17 -18.74 -6.87
N GLY A 271 7.90 -17.43 -6.85
CA GLY A 271 6.82 -16.81 -7.63
C GLY A 271 6.99 -17.01 -9.13
N VAL A 272 8.16 -16.64 -9.66
CA VAL A 272 8.53 -16.79 -11.07
C VAL A 272 8.42 -18.25 -11.51
N ARG A 273 8.99 -19.19 -10.76
CA ARG A 273 8.88 -20.64 -11.05
C ARG A 273 7.42 -21.09 -11.11
N THR A 274 6.61 -20.68 -10.14
CA THR A 274 5.18 -21.06 -10.10
C THR A 274 4.44 -20.60 -11.36
N MET A 275 4.76 -19.40 -11.86
CA MET A 275 4.18 -18.90 -13.11
C MET A 275 4.74 -19.66 -14.33
N HIS A 276 6.05 -19.87 -14.38
CA HIS A 276 6.74 -20.56 -15.48
C HIS A 276 6.27 -22.02 -15.63
N ASP A 277 6.02 -22.73 -14.53
CA ASP A 277 5.47 -24.09 -14.53
C ASP A 277 4.07 -24.18 -15.18
N LYS A 278 3.40 -23.03 -15.33
CA LYS A 278 2.09 -22.88 -15.98
C LYS A 278 2.16 -22.10 -17.29
N ASP A 279 3.38 -21.87 -17.79
CA ASP A 279 3.65 -21.15 -19.04
C ASP A 279 3.17 -19.68 -19.01
N PHE A 280 3.28 -19.05 -17.84
CA PHE A 280 3.00 -17.63 -17.62
C PHE A 280 4.26 -16.88 -17.20
N GLY A 281 4.39 -15.62 -17.62
CA GLY A 281 5.40 -14.68 -17.14
C GLY A 281 4.78 -13.48 -16.42
N HIS A 282 5.58 -12.74 -15.67
CA HIS A 282 5.13 -11.58 -14.90
C HIS A 282 5.14 -10.28 -15.72
N TYR A 283 6.07 -10.14 -16.67
CA TYR A 283 6.22 -8.99 -17.59
C TYR A 283 6.69 -7.67 -16.95
N ASP A 284 6.46 -7.49 -15.65
CA ASP A 284 6.70 -6.21 -14.97
C ASP A 284 7.39 -6.40 -13.60
N ILE A 285 8.49 -7.17 -13.53
CA ILE A 285 9.23 -7.38 -12.28
C ILE A 285 10.06 -6.13 -11.94
N ARG A 286 9.72 -5.48 -10.83
CA ARG A 286 10.43 -4.32 -10.27
C ARG A 286 10.12 -4.18 -8.78
N GLU A 287 10.86 -3.31 -8.10
CA GLU A 287 10.80 -3.10 -6.65
C GLU A 287 9.38 -2.80 -6.13
N SER A 288 8.60 -1.97 -6.82
CA SER A 288 7.21 -1.65 -6.45
C SER A 288 6.19 -2.76 -6.72
N ASN A 289 6.59 -3.82 -7.44
CA ASN A 289 5.77 -4.99 -7.75
C ASN A 289 6.23 -6.23 -6.96
N VAL A 290 7.09 -6.04 -5.96
CA VAL A 290 7.47 -7.07 -4.99
C VAL A 290 7.20 -6.52 -3.61
N ALA A 291 6.50 -7.27 -2.76
CA ALA A 291 6.18 -6.84 -1.41
C ALA A 291 6.45 -7.92 -0.37
N TRP A 292 6.79 -7.49 0.84
CA TRP A 292 6.87 -8.38 1.98
C TRP A 292 5.51 -9.01 2.25
N ALA A 293 5.47 -10.32 2.51
CA ALA A 293 4.21 -11.01 2.76
C ALA A 293 3.49 -10.44 3.99
N THR A 294 4.27 -10.00 4.99
CA THR A 294 3.83 -9.19 6.12
C THR A 294 4.97 -8.27 6.55
N ASN A 295 4.66 -7.22 7.33
CA ASN A 295 5.71 -6.35 7.89
C ASN A 295 6.59 -7.03 8.95
N ALA A 296 6.05 -8.03 9.67
CA ALA A 296 6.77 -8.73 10.72
C ALA A 296 7.75 -9.75 10.14
N ASP A 297 7.37 -10.33 9.01
CA ASP A 297 8.10 -11.41 8.37
C ASP A 297 8.92 -10.89 7.19
N ARG A 298 10.16 -10.53 7.48
CA ARG A 298 11.19 -10.15 6.50
C ARG A 298 11.88 -11.36 5.86
N THR A 299 11.26 -12.54 5.92
CA THR A 299 11.75 -13.79 5.29
C THR A 299 10.89 -14.27 4.13
N THR A 300 9.74 -13.64 3.91
CA THR A 300 8.82 -14.00 2.82
C THR A 300 8.44 -12.76 2.02
N VAL A 301 8.62 -12.83 0.70
CA VAL A 301 8.10 -11.84 -0.26
C VAL A 301 7.16 -12.50 -1.26
N VAL A 302 6.34 -11.68 -1.91
CA VAL A 302 5.48 -12.11 -3.02
C VAL A 302 5.58 -11.14 -4.19
N LEU A 303 5.45 -11.68 -5.39
CA LEU A 303 5.17 -10.92 -6.60
C LEU A 303 3.73 -10.39 -6.53
N CYS A 304 3.56 -9.10 -6.81
CA CYS A 304 2.27 -8.43 -6.83
C CYS A 304 2.12 -7.60 -8.11
N ASP A 305 0.97 -6.94 -8.28
CA ASP A 305 0.72 -6.13 -9.48
C ASP A 305 0.71 -6.95 -10.79
N LEU A 306 -0.08 -8.03 -10.79
CA LEU A 306 -0.12 -9.02 -11.88
C LEU A 306 -0.82 -8.55 -13.16
N GLN A 307 -1.19 -7.26 -13.29
CA GLN A 307 -2.01 -6.78 -14.42
C GLN A 307 -1.36 -6.91 -15.80
N TYR A 308 -0.06 -7.21 -15.88
CA TYR A 308 0.64 -7.50 -17.13
C TYR A 308 1.15 -8.94 -17.20
N ALA A 309 0.83 -9.77 -16.21
CA ALA A 309 1.12 -11.18 -16.31
C ALA A 309 0.29 -11.83 -17.43
N GLY A 310 0.87 -12.83 -18.07
CA GLY A 310 0.23 -13.56 -19.16
C GLY A 310 1.16 -14.60 -19.79
N ARG A 311 0.77 -15.14 -20.94
CA ARG A 311 1.45 -16.27 -21.58
C ARG A 311 2.87 -15.96 -21.98
N LEU A 312 3.82 -16.82 -21.62
CA LEU A 312 5.16 -16.78 -22.19
C LEU A 312 5.11 -16.96 -23.71
N GLY A 313 6.09 -16.39 -24.41
CA GLY A 313 6.13 -16.38 -25.87
C GLY A 313 5.26 -15.29 -26.51
N ALA A 314 4.50 -14.51 -25.72
CA ALA A 314 3.79 -13.35 -26.26
C ALA A 314 4.79 -12.36 -26.87
N LYS A 315 4.40 -11.80 -28.02
CA LYS A 315 5.21 -10.84 -28.77
C LYS A 315 4.53 -9.47 -28.71
N PRO A 316 5.13 -8.52 -27.98
CA PRO A 316 4.67 -7.13 -28.00
C PRO A 316 4.66 -6.56 -29.41
N GLU A 317 3.74 -5.62 -29.65
CA GLU A 317 3.76 -4.80 -30.86
C GLU A 317 5.07 -4.01 -30.98
N SER A 318 5.45 -3.70 -32.22
CA SER A 318 6.71 -2.98 -32.49
C SER A 318 6.77 -1.65 -31.75
N GLY A 319 7.84 -1.45 -30.96
CA GLY A 319 8.07 -0.23 -30.19
C GLY A 319 7.35 -0.18 -28.84
N VAL A 320 6.52 -1.18 -28.51
CA VAL A 320 5.87 -1.29 -27.20
C VAL A 320 6.84 -1.94 -26.22
N LYS A 321 7.08 -1.26 -25.09
CA LYS A 321 7.89 -1.80 -24.00
C LYS A 321 7.40 -1.27 -22.65
N MET A 322 7.59 -2.08 -21.61
CA MET A 322 7.41 -1.62 -20.23
C MET A 322 8.56 -0.69 -19.82
N ARG A 323 8.34 0.07 -18.75
CA ARG A 323 9.27 1.13 -18.28
C ARG A 323 10.71 0.62 -18.12
N ASP A 324 10.87 -0.52 -17.46
CA ASP A 324 12.18 -1.06 -17.08
C ASP A 324 12.72 -2.10 -18.08
N TRP A 325 12.06 -2.25 -19.23
CA TRP A 325 12.56 -3.09 -20.31
C TRP A 325 13.68 -2.40 -21.08
N ASP A 326 14.76 -3.15 -21.25
CA ASP A 326 15.94 -2.78 -22.03
C ASP A 326 16.11 -3.69 -23.26
N GLY A 327 17.21 -3.50 -24.01
CA GLY A 327 17.52 -4.26 -25.22
C GLY A 327 17.77 -5.75 -25.01
N ASN A 328 17.92 -6.22 -23.77
CA ASN A 328 18.19 -7.63 -23.43
C ASN A 328 16.99 -8.35 -22.81
N THR A 329 15.92 -7.60 -22.53
CA THR A 329 14.73 -8.11 -21.85
C THR A 329 13.96 -9.06 -22.76
N LEU A 330 13.72 -8.69 -24.01
CA LEU A 330 13.08 -9.56 -24.99
C LEU A 330 14.12 -10.48 -25.66
N GLU A 331 13.64 -11.60 -26.20
CA GLU A 331 14.44 -12.45 -27.08
C GLU A 331 14.72 -11.76 -28.42
N LYS A 332 15.67 -12.29 -29.19
CA LYS A 332 16.07 -11.72 -30.49
C LYS A 332 14.93 -11.63 -31.50
N ASP A 333 13.92 -12.49 -31.37
CA ASP A 333 12.72 -12.48 -32.21
C ASP A 333 11.61 -11.54 -31.69
N GLY A 334 11.86 -10.84 -30.58
CA GLY A 334 10.96 -9.91 -29.92
C GLY A 334 9.96 -10.57 -28.96
N THR A 335 10.09 -11.85 -28.67
CA THR A 335 9.20 -12.54 -27.71
C THR A 335 9.63 -12.29 -26.27
N TYR A 336 8.66 -12.30 -25.36
CA TYR A 336 8.91 -12.32 -23.91
C TYR A 336 8.95 -13.76 -23.42
N SER A 337 10.03 -14.18 -22.76
CA SER A 337 10.29 -15.57 -22.37
C SER A 337 10.49 -15.72 -20.86
N ALA A 338 10.68 -16.94 -20.39
CA ALA A 338 11.07 -17.19 -19.00
C ALA A 338 12.38 -16.46 -18.62
N ARG A 339 13.31 -16.33 -19.57
CA ARG A 339 14.55 -15.56 -19.38
C ARG A 339 14.27 -14.09 -19.12
N SER A 340 13.23 -13.54 -19.73
CA SER A 340 12.86 -12.13 -19.58
C SER A 340 12.51 -11.79 -18.12
N ASP A 341 11.72 -12.64 -17.44
CA ASP A 341 11.42 -12.47 -16.01
C ASP A 341 12.69 -12.60 -15.16
N ILE A 342 13.51 -13.62 -15.41
CA ILE A 342 14.74 -13.88 -14.64
C ILE A 342 15.75 -12.74 -14.81
N TYR A 343 15.86 -12.19 -16.02
CA TYR A 343 16.70 -11.03 -16.31
C TYR A 343 16.18 -9.76 -15.63
N GLN A 344 14.88 -9.50 -15.66
CA GLN A 344 14.30 -8.35 -14.95
C GLN A 344 14.48 -8.49 -13.43
N LEU A 345 14.33 -9.70 -12.89
CA LEU A 345 14.62 -9.99 -11.50
C LEU A 345 16.09 -9.76 -11.15
N SER A 346 17.03 -10.15 -12.02
CA SER A 346 18.46 -9.95 -11.76
C SER A 346 18.83 -8.46 -11.76
N LEU A 347 18.27 -7.66 -12.67
CA LEU A 347 18.44 -6.20 -12.66
C LEU A 347 17.90 -5.55 -11.38
N MET A 348 16.74 -6.01 -10.90
CA MET A 348 16.18 -5.54 -9.62
C MET A 348 17.11 -5.90 -8.46
N LEU A 349 17.59 -7.14 -8.39
CA LEU A 349 18.52 -7.60 -7.35
C LEU A 349 19.86 -6.86 -7.40
N GLU A 350 20.37 -6.54 -8.59
CA GLU A 350 21.57 -5.74 -8.76
C GLU A 350 21.39 -4.36 -8.11
N ARG A 351 20.29 -3.66 -8.42
CA ARG A 351 19.98 -2.35 -7.82
C ARG A 351 19.83 -2.42 -6.30
N LEU A 352 19.17 -3.46 -5.78
CA LEU A 352 18.98 -3.65 -4.34
C LEU A 352 20.28 -3.99 -3.60
N SER A 353 21.23 -4.63 -4.27
CA SER A 353 22.54 -5.01 -3.71
C SER A 353 23.58 -3.89 -3.74
N ARG A 354 23.41 -2.90 -4.63
CA ARG A 354 24.39 -1.85 -4.87
C ARG A 354 24.73 -1.06 -3.59
N ASP A 355 26.02 -0.82 -3.39
CA ASP A 355 26.59 -0.10 -2.25
C ASP A 355 26.28 -0.77 -0.89
N LYS A 356 25.88 -2.04 -0.89
CA LYS A 356 25.63 -2.81 0.34
C LYS A 356 26.87 -3.64 0.72
N PRO A 357 27.10 -3.89 2.02
CA PRO A 357 28.21 -4.72 2.49
C PRO A 357 28.27 -6.14 1.89
N TRP A 358 27.13 -6.65 1.40
CA TRP A 358 26.99 -7.99 0.83
C TRP A 358 26.91 -8.00 -0.71
N GLU A 359 27.17 -6.87 -1.37
CA GLU A 359 27.13 -6.78 -2.84
C GLU A 359 28.05 -7.81 -3.49
N ALA A 360 29.33 -7.84 -3.09
CA ALA A 360 30.33 -8.74 -3.66
C ALA A 360 29.94 -10.22 -3.56
N ASP A 361 29.28 -10.61 -2.48
CA ASP A 361 28.77 -11.98 -2.29
C ASP A 361 27.56 -12.29 -3.18
N ALA A 362 26.73 -11.29 -3.47
CA ALA A 362 25.53 -11.43 -4.30
C ALA A 362 25.85 -11.47 -5.80
N GLN A 363 26.91 -10.77 -6.23
CA GLN A 363 27.25 -10.59 -7.64
C GLN A 363 27.41 -11.91 -8.42
N PRO A 364 28.08 -12.97 -7.92
CA PRO A 364 28.16 -14.24 -8.63
C PRO A 364 26.80 -14.86 -8.92
N PHE A 365 25.87 -14.78 -7.96
CA PHE A 365 24.51 -15.29 -8.12
C PHE A 365 23.72 -14.46 -9.14
N ILE A 366 23.80 -13.12 -9.07
CA ILE A 366 23.15 -12.22 -10.02
C ILE A 366 23.71 -12.43 -11.45
N ALA A 367 25.02 -12.59 -11.59
CA ALA A 367 25.67 -12.89 -12.87
C ALA A 367 25.20 -14.24 -13.45
N ALA A 368 24.99 -15.25 -12.61
CA ALA A 368 24.42 -16.53 -13.04
C ALA A 368 23.01 -16.36 -13.61
N MET A 369 22.18 -15.46 -13.03
CA MET A 369 20.84 -15.15 -13.56
C MET A 369 20.91 -14.49 -14.94
N HIS A 370 21.84 -13.57 -15.18
CA HIS A 370 22.05 -12.97 -16.51
C HIS A 370 22.48 -13.98 -17.58
N GLY A 371 23.24 -15.01 -17.18
CA GLY A 371 23.77 -16.04 -18.08
C GLY A 371 22.80 -17.16 -18.43
N THR A 372 21.56 -17.11 -17.94
CA THR A 372 20.58 -18.18 -18.13
C THR A 372 20.09 -18.34 -19.57
N ASP A 373 19.89 -19.60 -20.00
CA ASP A 373 19.33 -19.94 -21.32
C ASP A 373 17.81 -19.98 -21.26
N GLY A 374 17.13 -19.05 -21.96
CA GLY A 374 15.66 -18.92 -21.97
C GLY A 374 14.87 -20.14 -22.46
N LYS A 375 15.55 -21.16 -22.98
CA LYS A 375 14.95 -22.44 -23.37
C LYS A 375 14.95 -23.48 -22.25
N ASP A 376 15.61 -23.22 -21.12
CA ASP A 376 15.66 -24.15 -19.98
C ASP A 376 14.41 -24.01 -19.10
N PRO A 377 13.47 -24.98 -19.14
CA PRO A 377 12.25 -24.92 -18.34
C PRO A 377 12.50 -25.07 -16.84
N GLN A 378 13.70 -25.50 -16.42
CA GLN A 378 14.06 -25.66 -15.01
C GLN A 378 14.96 -24.54 -14.49
N MET A 379 15.14 -23.46 -15.25
CA MET A 379 16.03 -22.35 -14.89
C MET A 379 15.75 -21.78 -13.49
N ALA A 380 14.49 -21.43 -13.22
CA ALA A 380 14.12 -20.87 -11.91
C ALA A 380 14.38 -21.87 -10.77
N GLN A 381 14.18 -23.17 -11.01
CA GLN A 381 14.48 -24.22 -10.04
C GLN A 381 15.99 -24.37 -9.79
N LYS A 382 16.82 -24.34 -10.85
CA LYS A 382 18.28 -24.39 -10.70
C LYS A 382 18.82 -23.20 -9.90
N LEU A 383 18.27 -22.01 -10.10
CA LEU A 383 18.61 -20.82 -9.32
C LEU A 383 18.13 -20.95 -7.86
N LEU A 384 16.98 -21.56 -7.60
CA LEU A 384 16.52 -21.86 -6.23
C LEU A 384 17.42 -22.84 -5.50
N ASP A 385 18.02 -23.78 -6.22
CA ASP A 385 18.95 -24.79 -5.67
C ASP A 385 20.39 -24.26 -5.52
N ASP A 386 20.65 -23.01 -5.94
CA ASP A 386 21.97 -22.38 -5.84
C ASP A 386 22.44 -22.27 -4.38
N ALA A 387 23.73 -22.52 -4.16
CA ALA A 387 24.33 -22.49 -2.84
C ALA A 387 24.21 -21.12 -2.16
N TYR A 388 24.13 -20.03 -2.92
CA TYR A 388 23.94 -18.67 -2.42
C TYR A 388 22.65 -18.53 -1.60
N LEU A 389 21.56 -19.19 -2.03
CA LEU A 389 20.26 -19.13 -1.36
C LEU A 389 20.13 -20.08 -0.16
N LYS A 390 21.17 -20.85 0.16
CA LYS A 390 21.18 -21.67 1.39
C LYS A 390 21.17 -20.75 2.62
N GLY A 391 20.26 -21.04 3.56
CA GLY A 391 20.07 -20.26 4.79
C GLY A 391 19.19 -19.01 4.64
N ALA A 392 18.56 -18.82 3.48
CA ALA A 392 17.54 -17.79 3.22
C ALA A 392 16.23 -18.07 3.94
#